data_AF-A0A1W4X0Z1-F1
#
_entry.id   AF-A0A1W4X0Z1-F1
#
_cell.length_a   1.000
_cell.length_b   1.000
_cell.length_c   1.000
_cell.angle_alpha   90.00
_cell.angle_beta   90.00
_cell.angle_gamma   90.00
#
_symmetry.space_group_name_H-M   'P 1'
#
loop_
_entity.id
_entity.type
_entity.pdbx_description
1 polymer ?
#
loop_
_entity_poly.entity_id
_entity_poly.type
_entity_poly.pdbx_seq_one_letter_code
_entity_poly.pdbx_strand_id
1 'polypeptide(L)'
;MKVFVFLGLLACLSSASAAVIPLDSKFNSTVEQIKEILAEIDPARVTDVSVTLLDRVTATLKSASVSDFSKFVFPSLVDDGENINAVFQLPKLSANVDSLLLSISTGLSAGVPTLDASVGGVNVDVSASYTTSPLRVTALSVLLQLQSVSIQARVELNQFGADISVEGDEVVETINNLLVEAQSTVSQVILSIANKVLSIIDRA
;
A
#
# COMPACT_ATOMS: atom_id res chain seq x y z
N MET A 1 0.46 -0.88 -2.33
CA MET A 1 1.11 -1.38 -1.11
C MET A 1 2.63 -1.55 -1.22
N LYS A 2 3.18 -2.17 -2.29
CA LYS A 2 4.64 -2.33 -2.47
C LYS A 2 5.43 -1.00 -2.51
N VAL A 3 4.81 0.07 -3.00
CA VAL A 3 5.45 1.39 -3.17
C VAL A 3 5.68 2.09 -1.82
N PHE A 4 4.72 2.07 -0.90
CA PHE A 4 4.85 2.79 0.39
C PHE A 4 5.89 2.17 1.32
N VAL A 5 5.91 0.83 1.44
CA VAL A 5 6.93 0.10 2.21
C VAL A 5 8.31 0.29 1.61
N PHE A 6 8.40 0.31 0.28
CA PHE A 6 9.64 0.56 -0.44
C PHE A 6 10.16 1.99 -0.26
N LEU A 7 9.28 3.00 -0.33
CA LEU A 7 9.63 4.39 -0.07
C LEU A 7 10.08 4.60 1.39
N GLY A 8 9.42 3.93 2.34
CA GLY A 8 9.85 3.92 3.74
C GLY A 8 11.24 3.33 3.91
N LEU A 9 11.49 2.13 3.35
CA LEU A 9 12.80 1.50 3.38
C LEU A 9 13.88 2.35 2.70
N LEU A 10 13.58 2.97 1.56
CA LEU A 10 14.50 3.89 0.88
C LEU A 10 14.80 5.13 1.72
N ALA A 11 13.79 5.71 2.39
CA ALA A 11 14.01 6.81 3.32
C ALA A 11 14.96 6.39 4.45
N CYS A 12 14.74 5.22 5.06
CA CYS A 12 15.61 4.67 6.10
C CYS A 12 17.05 4.41 5.60
N LEU A 13 17.20 3.83 4.40
CA LEU A 13 18.52 3.53 3.81
C LEU A 13 19.26 4.79 3.36
N SER A 14 18.54 5.81 2.89
CA SER A 14 19.13 7.10 2.52
C SER A 14 19.75 7.81 3.72
N SER A 15 19.13 7.70 4.91
CA SER A 15 19.70 8.21 6.16
C SER A 15 20.91 7.41 6.65
N ALA A 16 20.92 6.08 6.47
CA ALA A 16 22.06 5.22 6.83
C ALA A 16 23.32 5.52 5.99
N SER A 17 23.16 5.96 4.74
CA SER A 17 24.28 6.35 3.87
C SER A 17 24.93 7.71 4.24
N ALA A 18 24.25 8.53 5.06
CA ALA A 18 24.73 9.84 5.47
C ALA A 18 25.44 9.74 6.83
N ALA A 19 26.77 9.61 6.80
CA ALA A 19 27.62 9.58 7.98
C ALA A 19 27.25 10.62 9.07
N VAL A 20 27.03 10.14 10.30
CA VAL A 20 27.08 10.89 11.58
C VAL A 20 26.20 12.15 11.65
N ILE A 21 24.94 12.06 11.25
CA ILE A 21 23.92 13.07 11.56
C ILE A 21 22.82 12.38 12.36
N PRO A 22 22.31 12.95 13.48
CA PRO A 22 21.21 12.36 14.23
C PRO A 22 20.05 12.05 13.28
N LEU A 23 19.75 10.75 13.14
CA LEU A 23 18.81 10.17 12.18
C LEU A 23 17.47 10.92 12.17
N ASP A 24 17.02 11.38 13.34
CA ASP A 24 15.71 11.99 13.55
C ASP A 24 15.44 13.20 12.67
N SER A 25 16.38 14.15 12.54
CA SER A 25 16.07 15.45 11.89
C SER A 25 15.91 15.33 10.37
N LYS A 26 16.83 14.63 9.70
CA LYS A 26 16.78 14.43 8.25
C LYS A 26 15.68 13.45 7.86
N PHE A 27 15.54 12.35 8.59
CA PHE A 27 14.48 11.37 8.34
C PHE A 27 13.09 12.00 8.46
N ASN A 28 12.84 12.76 9.55
CA ASN A 28 11.56 13.45 9.72
C ASN A 28 11.32 14.46 8.59
N SER A 29 12.34 15.21 8.16
CA SER A 29 12.18 16.16 7.04
C SER A 29 11.81 15.47 5.72
N THR A 30 12.42 14.31 5.42
CA THR A 30 12.12 13.53 4.21
C THR A 30 10.73 12.91 4.28
N VAL A 31 10.35 12.38 5.45
CA VAL A 31 9.01 11.81 5.68
C VAL A 31 7.94 12.88 5.51
N GLU A 32 8.12 14.06 6.09
CA GLU A 32 7.17 15.17 5.94
C GLU A 32 7.07 15.65 4.48
N GLN A 33 8.19 15.76 3.76
CA GLN A 33 8.14 16.07 2.32
C GLN A 33 7.37 15.01 1.50
N ILE A 34 7.56 13.72 1.80
CA ILE A 34 6.80 12.65 1.15
C ILE A 34 5.31 12.77 1.48
N LYS A 35 4.95 13.07 2.73
CA LYS A 35 3.56 13.30 3.13
C LYS A 35 2.95 14.49 2.40
N GLU A 36 3.66 15.60 2.30
CA GLU A 36 3.20 16.80 1.57
C GLU A 36 2.87 16.44 0.12
N ILE A 37 3.79 15.76 -0.57
CA ILE A 37 3.58 15.32 -1.96
C ILE A 37 2.40 14.35 -2.07
N LEU A 38 2.29 13.38 -1.14
CA LEU A 38 1.18 12.43 -1.15
C LEU A 38 -0.16 13.07 -0.81
N ALA A 39 -0.17 14.11 0.04
CA ALA A 39 -1.37 14.86 0.40
C ALA A 39 -1.94 15.65 -0.79
N GLU A 40 -1.12 16.08 -1.74
CA GLU A 40 -1.59 16.74 -2.96
C GLU A 40 -2.46 15.82 -3.84
N ILE A 41 -2.21 14.51 -3.75
CA ILE A 41 -2.92 13.49 -4.54
C ILE A 41 -3.87 12.64 -3.70
N ASP A 42 -4.10 12.97 -2.43
CA ASP A 42 -5.01 12.27 -1.52
C ASP A 42 -6.30 13.10 -1.31
N PRO A 43 -7.49 12.64 -1.74
CA PRO A 43 -7.76 11.33 -2.33
C PRO A 43 -7.30 11.23 -3.79
N ALA A 44 -6.75 10.07 -4.14
CA ALA A 44 -6.41 9.75 -5.52
C ALA A 44 -7.69 9.30 -6.23
N ARG A 45 -8.11 10.05 -7.25
CA ARG A 45 -9.39 9.85 -7.93
C ARG A 45 -9.21 9.50 -9.40
N VAL A 46 -10.03 8.58 -9.87
CA VAL A 46 -10.23 8.26 -11.28
C VAL A 46 -11.72 8.47 -11.56
N THR A 47 -12.04 9.24 -12.59
CA THR A 47 -13.43 9.58 -12.95
C THR A 47 -13.68 9.31 -14.43
N ASP A 48 -14.94 9.00 -14.75
CA ASP A 48 -15.49 8.94 -16.11
C ASP A 48 -14.66 8.06 -17.07
N VAL A 49 -14.29 6.86 -16.62
CA VAL A 49 -13.58 5.89 -17.45
C VAL A 49 -14.57 4.99 -18.15
N SER A 50 -14.54 4.96 -19.48
CA SER A 50 -15.28 4.00 -20.29
C SER A 50 -14.34 3.25 -21.21
N VAL A 51 -14.39 1.93 -21.18
CA VAL A 51 -13.57 1.05 -22.01
C VAL A 51 -14.46 0.00 -22.65
N THR A 52 -14.38 -0.11 -23.97
CA THR A 52 -15.06 -1.15 -24.73
C THR A 52 -14.05 -2.18 -25.22
N LEU A 53 -14.25 -3.44 -24.83
CA LEU A 53 -13.45 -4.59 -25.22
C LEU A 53 -14.17 -5.38 -26.31
N LEU A 54 -13.50 -5.55 -27.45
CA LEU A 54 -13.94 -6.39 -28.58
C LEU A 54 -15.36 -6.08 -29.08
N ASP A 55 -15.81 -4.83 -28.96
CA ASP A 55 -17.16 -4.35 -29.28
C ASP A 55 -18.31 -5.13 -28.60
N ARG A 56 -17.98 -5.89 -27.54
CA ARG A 56 -18.91 -6.82 -26.87
C ARG A 56 -19.12 -6.52 -25.41
N VAL A 57 -18.12 -5.94 -24.74
CA VAL A 57 -18.18 -5.64 -23.32
C VAL A 57 -17.78 -4.19 -23.11
N THR A 58 -18.70 -3.38 -22.60
CA THR A 58 -18.44 -2.00 -22.21
C THR A 58 -18.37 -1.93 -20.69
N ALA A 59 -17.23 -1.53 -20.16
CA ALA A 59 -17.04 -1.20 -18.76
C ALA A 59 -17.09 0.31 -18.60
N THR A 60 -17.97 0.82 -17.73
CA THR A 60 -18.10 2.24 -17.41
C THR A 60 -17.94 2.41 -15.90
N LEU A 61 -16.92 3.16 -15.52
CA LEU A 61 -16.64 3.55 -14.15
C LEU A 61 -16.96 5.05 -14.02
N LYS A 62 -17.89 5.39 -13.13
CA LYS A 62 -18.22 6.80 -12.84
C LYS A 62 -17.10 7.45 -12.05
N SER A 63 -16.76 6.86 -10.91
CA SER A 63 -15.65 7.30 -10.09
C SER A 63 -15.14 6.16 -9.21
N ALA A 64 -13.83 6.13 -9.03
CA ALA A 64 -13.16 5.37 -8.00
C ALA A 64 -12.18 6.29 -7.27
N SER A 65 -12.03 6.09 -5.97
CA SER A 65 -11.08 6.84 -5.17
C SER A 65 -10.40 5.97 -4.13
N VAL A 66 -9.16 6.32 -3.80
CA VAL A 66 -8.43 5.80 -2.65
C VAL A 66 -7.98 6.99 -1.82
N SER A 67 -8.21 6.95 -0.51
CA SER A 67 -7.95 8.07 0.38
C SER A 67 -7.24 7.65 1.67
N ASP A 68 -6.79 8.65 2.41
CA ASP A 68 -6.15 8.57 3.72
C ASP A 68 -4.72 7.99 3.69
N PHE A 69 -4.20 7.62 2.52
CA PHE A 69 -2.85 7.06 2.38
C PHE A 69 -1.73 8.06 2.69
N SER A 70 -1.99 9.37 2.64
CA SER A 70 -1.03 10.42 3.04
C SER A 70 -0.84 10.51 4.56
N LYS A 71 -1.75 9.95 5.34
CA LYS A 71 -1.78 10.06 6.82
C LYS A 71 -0.93 9.00 7.53
N PHE A 72 0.01 8.38 6.81
CA PHE A 72 0.92 7.43 7.42
C PHE A 72 1.84 8.10 8.44
N VAL A 73 2.41 7.33 9.36
CA VAL A 73 3.40 7.79 10.33
C VAL A 73 4.51 6.75 10.47
N PHE A 74 5.66 7.19 10.94
CA PHE A 74 6.77 6.33 11.33
C PHE A 74 6.99 6.49 12.84
N PRO A 75 6.29 5.73 13.72
CA PRO A 75 6.38 5.94 15.16
C PRO A 75 7.77 5.61 15.72
N SER A 76 8.50 4.72 15.06
CA SER A 76 9.86 4.37 15.46
C SER A 76 10.72 4.07 14.24
N LEU A 77 11.96 4.52 14.34
CA LEU A 77 13.08 4.15 13.49
C LEU A 77 14.30 4.04 14.40
N VAL A 78 14.93 2.87 14.40
CA VAL A 78 16.16 2.61 15.14
C VAL A 78 17.18 2.09 14.14
N ASP A 79 18.32 2.76 14.05
CA ASP A 79 19.48 2.32 13.28
C ASP A 79 20.67 2.22 14.24
N ASP A 80 21.21 1.02 14.38
CA ASP A 80 22.37 0.75 15.26
C ASP A 80 23.72 0.74 14.49
N GLY A 81 23.68 1.04 13.18
CA GLY A 81 24.85 1.03 12.29
C GLY A 81 25.05 -0.31 11.55
N GLU A 82 24.29 -1.35 11.90
CA GLU A 82 24.27 -2.64 11.20
C GLU A 82 22.84 -3.08 10.84
N ASN A 83 21.87 -2.66 11.64
CA ASN A 83 20.46 -3.02 11.55
C ASN A 83 19.57 -1.79 11.63
N ILE A 84 18.53 -1.80 10.81
CA ILE A 84 17.42 -0.85 10.84
C ILE A 84 16.18 -1.60 11.32
N ASN A 85 15.52 -1.08 12.35
CA ASN A 85 14.19 -1.48 12.77
C ASN A 85 13.26 -0.28 12.67
N ALA A 86 12.20 -0.39 11.87
CA ALA A 86 11.25 0.69 11.64
C ALA A 86 9.83 0.17 11.76
N VAL A 87 8.95 1.00 12.32
CA VAL A 87 7.51 0.77 12.31
C VAL A 87 6.90 1.82 11.42
N PHE A 88 6.14 1.38 10.42
CA PHE A 88 5.27 2.22 9.62
C PHE A 88 3.84 1.96 10.03
N GLN A 89 3.05 3.00 10.27
CA GLN A 89 1.63 2.86 10.56
C GLN A 89 0.82 3.70 9.59
N LEU A 90 -0.25 3.12 9.07
CA LEU A 90 -1.28 3.83 8.33
C LEU A 90 -2.61 3.63 9.09
N PRO A 91 -3.12 4.68 9.77
CA PRO A 91 -4.29 4.55 10.63
C PRO A 91 -5.53 4.06 9.88
N LYS A 92 -5.70 4.49 8.64
CA LYS A 92 -6.80 4.10 7.77
C LYS A 92 -6.38 4.21 6.31
N LEU A 93 -6.85 3.26 5.51
CA LEU A 93 -6.88 3.35 4.06
C LEU A 93 -8.33 3.14 3.63
N SER A 94 -8.91 4.12 2.95
CA SER A 94 -10.27 4.02 2.44
C SER A 94 -10.25 3.92 0.92
N ALA A 95 -11.15 3.12 0.35
CA ALA A 95 -11.38 3.02 -1.07
C ALA A 95 -12.89 3.07 -1.33
N ASN A 96 -13.29 3.83 -2.34
CA ASN A 96 -14.69 3.97 -2.72
C ASN A 96 -14.82 3.85 -4.25
N VAL A 97 -15.91 3.22 -4.69
CA VAL A 97 -16.35 3.15 -6.08
C VAL A 97 -17.82 3.56 -6.12
N ASP A 98 -18.11 4.70 -6.73
CA ASP A 98 -19.45 5.28 -6.79
C ASP A 98 -20.35 4.65 -7.86
N SER A 99 -19.76 3.92 -8.82
CA SER A 99 -20.45 3.03 -9.76
C SER A 99 -19.45 2.41 -10.75
N LEU A 100 -19.48 1.10 -10.88
CA LEU A 100 -18.90 0.36 -12.01
C LEU A 100 -20.02 -0.40 -12.71
N LEU A 101 -20.20 -0.19 -14.01
CA LEU A 101 -21.19 -0.87 -14.83
C LEU A 101 -20.49 -1.65 -15.94
N LEU A 102 -20.84 -2.92 -16.09
CA LEU A 102 -20.45 -3.81 -17.17
C LEU A 102 -21.68 -4.11 -18.02
N SER A 103 -21.66 -3.72 -19.28
CA SER A 103 -22.71 -4.04 -20.25
C SER A 103 -22.17 -4.97 -21.32
N ILE A 104 -22.87 -6.08 -21.55
CA ILE A 104 -22.53 -7.05 -22.60
C ILE A 104 -23.53 -6.91 -23.75
N SER A 105 -23.05 -6.98 -24.99
CA SER A 105 -23.87 -6.85 -26.20
C SER A 105 -25.04 -7.84 -26.31
N THR A 106 -25.01 -8.92 -25.53
CA THR A 106 -26.08 -9.92 -25.42
C THR A 106 -27.26 -9.47 -24.54
N GLY A 107 -27.22 -8.24 -23.99
CA GLY A 107 -28.27 -7.67 -23.14
C GLY A 107 -28.11 -7.96 -21.65
N LEU A 108 -27.01 -8.59 -21.24
CA LEU A 108 -26.67 -8.80 -19.83
C LEU A 108 -25.92 -7.58 -19.28
N SER A 109 -26.38 -7.05 -18.15
CA SER A 109 -25.70 -5.99 -17.41
C SER A 109 -25.29 -6.50 -16.04
N ALA A 110 -24.07 -6.22 -15.63
CA ALA A 110 -23.61 -6.37 -14.25
C ALA A 110 -23.16 -5.00 -13.75
N GLY A 111 -23.28 -4.76 -12.45
CA GLY A 111 -22.87 -3.51 -11.87
C GLY A 111 -22.41 -3.69 -10.43
N VAL A 112 -21.52 -2.81 -10.01
CA VAL A 112 -21.24 -2.53 -8.62
C VAL A 112 -21.66 -1.09 -8.41
N PRO A 113 -22.93 -0.82 -8.06
CA PRO A 113 -23.42 0.55 -7.91
C PRO A 113 -22.69 1.30 -6.82
N THR A 114 -22.29 0.62 -5.75
CA THR A 114 -21.49 1.18 -4.67
C THR A 114 -20.54 0.12 -4.14
N LEU A 115 -19.29 0.50 -3.91
CA LEU A 115 -18.35 -0.26 -3.09
C LEU A 115 -17.60 0.71 -2.21
N ASP A 116 -17.69 0.48 -0.91
CA ASP A 116 -16.93 1.16 0.12
C ASP A 116 -16.09 0.11 0.83
N ALA A 117 -14.77 0.27 0.77
CA ALA A 117 -13.84 -0.57 1.48
C ALA A 117 -12.97 0.30 2.39
N SER A 118 -12.74 -0.15 3.61
CA SER A 118 -11.81 0.48 4.51
C SER A 118 -10.99 -0.56 5.24
N VAL A 119 -9.70 -0.26 5.38
CA VAL A 119 -8.77 -1.03 6.16
C VAL A 119 -8.20 -0.11 7.22
N GLY A 120 -8.32 -0.50 8.49
CA GLY A 120 -7.84 0.27 9.62
C GLY A 120 -6.63 -0.35 10.29
N GLY A 121 -5.80 0.52 10.89
CA GLY A 121 -4.65 0.13 11.69
C GLY A 121 -3.66 -0.74 10.95
N VAL A 122 -3.25 -0.32 9.74
CA VAL A 122 -2.21 -1.02 8.99
C VAL A 122 -0.88 -0.74 9.67
N ASN A 123 -0.27 -1.76 10.26
CA ASN A 123 1.07 -1.69 10.83
C ASN A 123 2.01 -2.50 9.94
N VAL A 124 3.17 -1.93 9.65
CA VAL A 124 4.24 -2.59 8.93
C VAL A 124 5.51 -2.51 9.76
N ASP A 125 5.93 -3.66 10.29
CA ASP A 125 7.20 -3.80 10.97
C ASP A 125 8.27 -4.18 9.96
N VAL A 126 9.30 -3.34 9.87
CA VAL A 126 10.44 -3.53 8.98
C VAL A 126 11.67 -3.77 9.83
N SER A 127 12.34 -4.89 9.61
CA SER A 127 13.66 -5.17 10.17
C SER A 127 14.60 -5.50 9.05
N ALA A 128 15.70 -4.76 8.94
CA ALA A 128 16.68 -4.91 7.87
C ALA A 128 18.09 -4.92 8.44
N SER A 129 18.95 -5.79 7.92
CA SER A 129 20.40 -5.75 8.18
C SER A 129 21.10 -5.29 6.91
N TYR A 130 22.14 -4.48 7.03
CA TYR A 130 22.86 -3.94 5.88
C TYR A 130 24.37 -3.86 6.10
N THR A 131 25.12 -3.84 5.01
CA THR A 131 26.54 -3.49 4.98
C THR A 131 26.70 -2.11 4.38
N THR A 132 27.73 -1.36 4.78
CA THR A 132 28.01 0.00 4.28
C THR A 132 29.11 0.06 3.22
N SER A 133 29.82 -1.04 2.96
CA SER A 133 30.90 -1.10 1.97
C SER A 133 31.04 -2.51 1.38
N PRO A 134 30.34 -2.84 0.28
CA PRO A 134 29.39 -1.98 -0.45
C PRO A 134 28.06 -1.80 0.31
N LEU A 135 27.33 -0.73 0.01
CA LEU A 135 26.01 -0.51 0.58
C LEU A 135 25.02 -1.58 0.08
N ARG A 136 24.60 -2.49 0.95
CA ARG A 136 23.74 -3.61 0.58
C ARG A 136 22.89 -4.08 1.75
N VAL A 137 21.60 -4.33 1.52
CA VAL A 137 20.73 -5.02 2.47
C VAL A 137 21.02 -6.52 2.41
N THR A 138 21.42 -7.10 3.54
CA THR A 138 21.78 -8.52 3.67
C THR A 138 20.59 -9.37 4.12
N ALA A 139 19.74 -8.80 4.97
CA ALA A 139 18.50 -9.43 5.44
C ALA A 139 17.38 -8.38 5.48
N LEU A 140 16.17 -8.81 5.17
CA LEU A 140 14.98 -7.97 5.27
C LEU A 140 13.81 -8.85 5.72
N SER A 141 13.09 -8.36 6.72
CA SER A 141 11.81 -8.86 7.17
C SER A 141 10.81 -7.71 7.13
N VAL A 142 9.71 -7.91 6.43
CA VAL A 142 8.58 -6.98 6.38
C VAL A 142 7.34 -7.72 6.81
N LEU A 143 6.84 -7.44 8.01
CA LEU A 143 5.60 -7.99 8.52
C LEU A 143 4.50 -6.95 8.40
N LEU A 144 3.38 -7.30 7.78
CA LEU A 144 2.21 -6.44 7.64
C LEU A 144 1.05 -6.99 8.45
N GLN A 145 0.41 -6.12 9.22
CA GLN A 145 -0.74 -6.45 10.05
C GLN A 145 -1.83 -5.41 9.87
N LEU A 146 -3.08 -5.86 9.93
CA LEU A 146 -4.28 -5.03 9.87
C LEU A 146 -5.05 -5.18 11.18
N GLN A 147 -5.68 -4.10 11.65
CA GLN A 147 -6.53 -4.13 12.85
C GLN A 147 -8.01 -4.24 12.52
N SER A 148 -8.44 -3.69 11.39
CA SER A 148 -9.84 -3.78 10.96
C SER A 148 -9.96 -3.78 9.45
N VAL A 149 -11.03 -4.44 8.98
CA VAL A 149 -11.47 -4.43 7.59
C VAL A 149 -12.98 -4.27 7.58
N SER A 150 -13.48 -3.36 6.75
CA SER A 150 -14.91 -3.22 6.45
C SER A 150 -15.07 -3.07 4.95
N ILE A 151 -15.90 -3.91 4.34
CA ILE A 151 -16.26 -3.85 2.94
C ILE A 151 -17.78 -3.86 2.87
N GLN A 152 -18.34 -2.83 2.25
CA GLN A 152 -19.75 -2.73 1.93
C GLN A 152 -19.87 -2.54 0.43
N ALA A 153 -20.50 -3.49 -0.26
CA ALA A 153 -20.67 -3.42 -1.70
C ALA A 153 -22.07 -3.84 -2.08
N ARG A 154 -22.66 -3.10 -3.01
CA ARG A 154 -23.87 -3.54 -3.71
C ARG A 154 -23.44 -4.09 -5.05
N VAL A 155 -23.93 -5.26 -5.40
CA VAL A 155 -23.68 -5.89 -6.70
C VAL A 155 -25.02 -6.15 -7.37
N GLU A 156 -25.13 -5.80 -8.65
CA GLU A 156 -26.32 -5.98 -9.45
C GLU A 156 -26.00 -6.83 -10.68
N LEU A 157 -26.85 -7.82 -10.96
CA LEU A 157 -26.85 -8.59 -12.19
C LEU A 157 -28.25 -8.49 -12.81
N ASN A 158 -28.34 -7.76 -13.92
CA ASN A 158 -29.60 -7.31 -14.52
C ASN A 158 -30.47 -6.57 -13.48
N GLN A 159 -31.62 -7.14 -13.11
CA GLN A 159 -32.53 -6.58 -12.10
C GLN A 159 -32.35 -7.18 -10.70
N PHE A 160 -31.44 -8.14 -10.53
CA PHE A 160 -31.18 -8.80 -9.25
C PHE A 160 -30.01 -8.13 -8.55
N GLY A 161 -30.28 -7.54 -7.38
CA GLY A 161 -29.26 -6.94 -6.52
C GLY A 161 -28.96 -7.82 -5.31
N ALA A 162 -27.72 -7.78 -4.85
CA ALA A 162 -27.28 -8.33 -3.58
C ALA A 162 -26.40 -7.31 -2.86
N ASP A 163 -26.64 -7.13 -1.56
CA ASP A 163 -25.77 -6.35 -0.69
C ASP A 163 -24.78 -7.31 -0.02
N ILE A 164 -23.49 -6.98 -0.14
CA ILE A 164 -22.36 -7.68 0.45
C ILE A 164 -21.81 -6.80 1.56
N SER A 165 -21.78 -7.34 2.78
CA SER A 165 -21.11 -6.71 3.91
C SER A 165 -20.13 -7.69 4.53
N VAL A 166 -18.87 -7.27 4.65
CA VAL A 166 -17.79 -8.04 5.25
C VAL A 166 -17.14 -7.18 6.32
N GLU A 167 -17.35 -7.57 7.57
CA GLU A 167 -16.78 -6.91 8.75
C GLU A 167 -16.47 -7.97 9.80
N GLY A 168 -15.51 -7.68 10.69
CA GLY A 168 -15.27 -8.48 11.88
C GLY A 168 -13.89 -9.13 11.98
N ASP A 169 -13.57 -9.55 13.20
CA ASP A 169 -12.24 -9.99 13.60
C ASP A 169 -11.78 -11.26 12.88
N GLU A 170 -12.69 -12.17 12.53
CA GLU A 170 -12.38 -13.41 11.80
C GLU A 170 -11.83 -13.14 10.39
N VAL A 171 -12.35 -12.11 9.72
CA VAL A 171 -11.86 -11.68 8.41
C VAL A 171 -10.48 -11.05 8.53
N VAL A 172 -10.28 -10.23 9.57
CA VAL A 172 -8.97 -9.62 9.87
C VAL A 172 -7.94 -10.69 10.17
N GLU A 173 -8.28 -11.69 10.98
CA GLU A 173 -7.41 -12.81 11.31
C GLU A 173 -7.04 -13.61 10.04
N THR A 174 -8.03 -13.92 9.20
CA THR A 174 -7.79 -14.62 7.93
C THR A 174 -6.83 -13.85 7.02
N ILE A 175 -7.05 -12.54 6.86
CA ILE A 175 -6.17 -11.70 6.03
C ILE A 175 -4.77 -11.61 6.64
N ASN A 176 -4.65 -11.43 7.96
CA ASN A 176 -3.37 -11.38 8.65
C ASN A 176 -2.60 -12.71 8.52
N ASN A 177 -3.28 -13.86 8.60
CA ASN A 177 -2.65 -15.17 8.39
C ASN A 177 -2.09 -15.29 6.96
N LEU A 178 -2.86 -14.88 5.94
CA LEU A 178 -2.38 -14.84 4.56
C LEU A 178 -1.18 -13.89 4.38
N LEU A 179 -1.16 -12.75 5.07
CA LEU A 179 -0.05 -11.80 5.05
C LEU A 179 1.21 -12.37 5.70
N VAL A 180 1.07 -13.12 6.80
CA VAL A 180 2.17 -13.85 7.44
C VAL A 180 2.72 -14.93 6.52
N GLU A 181 1.86 -15.72 5.87
CA GLU A 181 2.29 -16.72 4.88
C GLU A 181 3.03 -16.08 3.69
N ALA A 182 2.59 -14.91 3.25
CA ALA A 182 3.22 -14.15 2.17
C ALA A 182 4.46 -13.36 2.58
N GLN A 183 4.74 -13.22 3.89
CA GLN A 183 5.77 -12.34 4.46
C GLN A 183 7.15 -12.59 3.83
N SER A 184 7.57 -13.85 3.75
CA SER A 184 8.88 -14.22 3.20
C SER A 184 9.01 -13.79 1.73
N THR A 185 7.97 -14.03 0.93
CA THR A 185 7.94 -13.65 -0.49
C THR A 185 7.99 -12.13 -0.66
N VAL A 186 7.17 -11.40 0.12
CA VAL A 186 7.15 -9.93 0.06
C VAL A 186 8.51 -9.35 0.46
N SER A 187 9.10 -9.86 1.54
CA SER A 187 10.40 -9.44 2.04
C SER A 187 11.50 -9.69 0.99
N GLN A 188 11.52 -10.85 0.34
CA GLN A 188 12.50 -11.15 -0.72
C GLN A 188 12.35 -10.24 -1.94
N VAL A 189 11.12 -9.93 -2.35
CA VAL A 189 10.86 -9.01 -3.47
C VAL A 189 11.38 -7.61 -3.13
N ILE A 190 11.05 -7.10 -1.94
CA ILE A 190 11.51 -5.78 -1.50
C ILE A 190 13.04 -5.76 -1.37
N LEU A 191 13.64 -6.80 -0.82
CA LEU A 191 15.10 -6.96 -0.69
C LEU A 191 15.80 -6.88 -2.05
N SER A 192 15.26 -7.58 -3.05
CA SER A 192 15.79 -7.59 -4.42
C SER A 192 15.72 -6.21 -5.06
N ILE A 193 14.57 -5.52 -4.93
CA ILE A 193 14.39 -4.17 -5.47
C ILE A 193 15.31 -3.18 -4.75
N ALA A 194 15.37 -3.22 -3.42
CA ALA A 194 16.22 -2.35 -2.61
C ALA A 194 17.70 -2.50 -3.01
N ASN A 195 18.22 -3.73 -3.06
CA ASN A 195 19.60 -3.97 -3.48
C ASN A 195 19.88 -3.56 -4.93
N LYS A 196 18.92 -3.71 -5.84
CA LYS A 196 19.06 -3.23 -7.22
C LYS A 196 19.25 -1.72 -7.25
N VAL A 197 18.45 -0.96 -6.49
CA VAL A 197 18.57 0.49 -6.39
C VAL A 197 19.86 0.90 -5.70
N LEU A 198 20.20 0.29 -4.57
CA LEU A 198 21.45 0.58 -3.86
C LEU A 198 22.68 0.34 -4.75
N SER A 199 22.68 -0.70 -5.58
CA SER A 199 23.79 -0.96 -6.51
C SER A 199 23.97 0.10 -7.59
N ILE A 200 22.93 0.88 -7.90
CA ILE A 200 23.00 2.03 -8.81
C ILE A 200 23.59 3.24 -8.07
N ILE A 201 23.14 3.46 -6.83
CA ILE A 201 23.59 4.58 -5.99
C ILE A 201 25.06 4.43 -5.59
N ASP A 202 25.50 3.24 -5.18
CA ASP A 202 26.90 2.94 -4.78
C ASP A 202 27.91 3.08 -5.94
N ARG A 203 27.43 3.18 -7.19
CA ARG A 203 28.23 3.38 -8.40
C ARG A 203 28.23 4.83 -8.91
N ALA A 204 27.37 5.69 -8.36
CA ALA A 204 27.22 7.09 -8.76
C ALA A 204 28.07 8.01 -7.88
#